data_AF-A0A1I2HDA0-F1
#
_entry.id   AF-A0A1I2HDA0-F1
#
_cell.length_a   1.000
_cell.length_b   1.000
_cell.length_c   1.000
_cell.angle_alpha   90.00
_cell.angle_beta   90.00
_cell.angle_gamma   90.00
#
_symmetry.space_group_name_H-M   'P 1'
#
loop_
_entity.id
_entity.type
_entity.pdbx_description
1 polymer ?
#
loop_
_entity_poly.entity_id
_entity_poly.type
_entity_poly.pdbx_seq_one_letter_code
_entity_poly.pdbx_strand_id
1 'polypeptide(L)'
;MKYLKILLFILFFIGTVSIGYFIKSYPIIEFDKKLKIYEVFNLILTATIGLSIPFFIKRWIEDSRHVKNNLIIELKDTLSEIITIKSIIKQCFNDNTISQRHKQQIIVQFEETDLKLNCLEEQFKESFDNETKTMRAEIKAEYLNYWKYSTGAEIMSENFITVSEIFYRSHNEIFNKLETKIKQAINKVHRI
;
A
#
# COMPACT_ATOMS: atom_id res chain seq x y z
N MET A 1 -15.06 -17.45 12.97
CA MET A 1 -15.38 -16.31 13.87
C MET A 1 -16.38 -16.62 15.00
N LYS A 2 -17.48 -17.38 14.79
CA LYS A 2 -18.44 -17.70 15.88
C LYS A 2 -17.81 -18.40 17.09
N TYR A 3 -16.99 -19.42 16.86
CA TYR A 3 -16.33 -20.18 17.94
C TYR A 3 -15.29 -19.36 18.72
N LEU A 4 -14.58 -18.45 18.06
CA LEU A 4 -13.64 -17.53 18.70
C LEU A 4 -14.35 -16.59 19.69
N LYS A 5 -15.54 -16.08 19.31
CA LYS A 5 -16.35 -15.22 20.17
C LYS A 5 -16.86 -15.95 21.42
N ILE A 6 -17.26 -17.22 21.28
CA ILE A 6 -17.72 -18.06 22.39
C ILE A 6 -16.55 -18.36 23.35
N LEU A 7 -15.38 -18.67 22.82
CA LEU A 7 -14.18 -18.93 23.63
C LEU A 7 -13.73 -17.69 24.43
N LEU A 8 -13.75 -16.52 23.78
CA LEU A 8 -13.47 -15.24 24.46
C LEU A 8 -14.47 -14.96 25.58
N PHE A 9 -15.76 -15.24 25.36
CA PHE A 9 -16.80 -15.04 26.37
C PHE A 9 -16.60 -15.97 27.59
N ILE A 10 -16.28 -17.24 27.36
CA ILE A 10 -15.99 -18.21 28.42
C ILE A 10 -14.76 -17.79 29.23
N LEU A 11 -13.69 -17.35 28.56
CA LEU A 11 -12.48 -16.83 29.22
C LEU A 11 -12.77 -15.60 30.08
N PHE A 12 -13.57 -14.66 29.57
CA PHE A 12 -13.96 -13.46 30.31
C PHE A 12 -14.83 -13.79 31.52
N PHE A 13 -15.73 -14.77 31.40
CA PHE A 13 -16.58 -15.26 32.48
C PHE A 13 -15.76 -15.94 33.58
N ILE A 14 -14.82 -16.81 33.20
CA ILE A 14 -13.91 -17.47 34.16
C ILE A 14 -13.03 -16.43 34.86
N GLY A 15 -12.51 -15.44 34.13
CA GLY A 15 -11.70 -14.36 34.70
C GLY A 15 -12.47 -13.54 35.73
N THR A 16 -13.70 -13.12 35.41
CA THR A 16 -14.53 -12.33 36.33
C THR A 16 -14.97 -13.11 37.57
N VAL A 17 -15.34 -14.37 37.43
CA VAL A 17 -15.66 -15.25 38.57
C VAL A 17 -14.43 -15.49 39.45
N SER A 18 -13.25 -15.68 38.85
CA SER A 18 -12.00 -15.88 39.60
C SER A 18 -11.60 -14.63 40.38
N ILE A 19 -11.73 -13.44 39.79
CA ILE A 19 -11.51 -12.16 40.47
C ILE A 19 -12.49 -11.99 41.63
N GLY A 20 -13.78 -12.26 41.41
CA GLY A 20 -14.80 -12.19 42.46
C GLY A 20 -14.53 -13.17 43.61
N TYR A 21 -14.06 -14.38 43.30
CA TYR A 21 -13.68 -15.38 44.30
C TYR A 21 -12.43 -14.95 45.10
N PHE A 22 -11.44 -14.34 44.45
CA PHE A 22 -10.25 -13.80 45.10
C PHE A 22 -10.59 -12.67 46.07
N ILE A 23 -11.45 -11.73 45.66
CA ILE A 23 -11.93 -10.62 46.50
C ILE A 23 -12.69 -11.14 47.73
N LYS A 24 -13.50 -12.20 47.56
CA LYS A 24 -14.26 -12.81 48.67
C LYS A 24 -13.37 -13.58 49.65
N SER A 25 -12.36 -14.30 49.14
CA SER A 25 -11.55 -15.23 49.93
C SER A 25 -10.40 -14.56 50.67
N TYR A 26 -9.94 -13.40 50.20
CA TYR A 26 -8.97 -12.54 50.88
C TYR A 26 -9.58 -11.17 51.17
N PRO A 27 -10.24 -10.98 52.33
CA PRO A 27 -10.74 -9.67 52.76
C PRO A 27 -9.59 -8.81 53.30
N ILE A 28 -8.50 -8.67 52.54
CA ILE A 28 -7.39 -7.75 52.85
C ILE A 28 -7.82 -6.30 52.57
N ILE A 29 -8.91 -6.11 51.80
CA ILE A 29 -9.52 -4.83 51.51
C ILE A 29 -10.74 -4.67 52.41
N GLU A 30 -10.55 -4.11 53.61
CA GLU A 30 -11.68 -3.43 54.26
C GLU A 30 -12.08 -2.29 53.31
N PHE A 31 -13.24 -2.41 52.67
CA PHE A 31 -13.82 -1.31 51.90
C PHE A 31 -14.11 -0.18 52.89
N ASP A 32 -13.13 0.71 53.09
CA ASP A 32 -13.33 1.94 53.80
C ASP A 32 -14.48 2.67 53.08
N LYS A 33 -15.57 2.95 53.81
CA LYS A 33 -16.76 3.61 53.25
C LYS A 33 -16.44 5.00 52.68
N LYS A 34 -15.22 5.52 52.89
CA LYS A 34 -14.69 6.74 52.29
C LYS A 34 -14.20 6.57 50.85
N LEU A 35 -13.91 5.35 50.41
CA LEU A 35 -13.35 5.08 49.09
C LEU A 35 -14.47 5.17 48.05
N LYS A 36 -14.43 6.23 47.26
CA LYS A 36 -15.50 6.52 46.31
C LYS A 36 -15.35 5.58 45.12
N ILE A 37 -16.46 4.98 44.68
CA ILE A 37 -16.49 4.01 43.57
C ILE A 37 -15.77 4.54 42.32
N TYR A 38 -15.80 5.85 42.05
CA TYR A 38 -15.08 6.45 40.91
C TYR A 38 -13.55 6.27 40.99
N GLU A 39 -12.96 6.19 42.18
CA GLU A 39 -11.50 6.05 42.35
C GLU A 39 -11.04 4.66 41.90
N VAL A 40 -11.83 3.64 42.22
CA VAL A 40 -11.61 2.27 41.74
C VAL A 40 -11.75 2.19 40.22
N PHE A 41 -12.79 2.83 39.65
CA PHE A 41 -12.96 2.91 38.20
C PHE A 41 -11.79 3.63 37.51
N ASN A 42 -11.31 4.76 38.05
CA ASN A 42 -10.17 5.48 37.49
C ASN A 42 -8.88 4.67 37.54
N LEU A 43 -8.66 3.89 38.61
CA LEU A 43 -7.50 3.01 38.73
C LEU A 43 -7.56 1.89 37.68
N ILE A 44 -8.71 1.24 37.52
CA ILE A 44 -8.92 0.21 36.49
C ILE A 44 -8.76 0.79 35.08
N LEU A 45 -9.31 1.99 34.82
CA LEU A 45 -9.20 2.66 33.53
C LEU A 45 -7.74 3.01 33.21
N THR A 46 -7.01 3.57 34.17
CA THR A 46 -5.58 3.89 34.03
C THR A 46 -4.74 2.65 33.77
N ALA A 47 -4.98 1.56 34.51
CA ALA A 47 -4.29 0.29 34.29
C ALA A 47 -4.62 -0.31 32.91
N THR A 48 -5.89 -0.21 32.48
CA THR A 48 -6.33 -0.70 31.17
C THR A 48 -5.68 0.10 30.04
N ILE A 49 -5.65 1.42 30.13
CA ILE A 49 -4.98 2.29 29.16
C ILE A 49 -3.48 1.99 29.13
N GLY A 50 -2.85 1.90 30.30
CA GLY A 50 -1.42 1.62 30.44
C GLY A 50 -0.99 0.29 29.84
N LEU A 51 -1.84 -0.74 29.91
CA LEU A 51 -1.58 -2.04 29.28
C LEU A 51 -1.99 -2.07 27.79
N SER A 52 -3.09 -1.40 27.43
CA SER A 52 -3.65 -1.47 26.08
C SER A 52 -2.85 -0.68 25.05
N ILE A 53 -2.29 0.48 25.42
CA ILE A 53 -1.47 1.30 24.53
C ILE A 53 -0.26 0.52 23.96
N PRO A 54 0.64 -0.05 24.80
CA PRO A 54 1.84 -0.72 24.29
C PRO A 54 1.51 -2.04 23.56
N PHE A 55 0.42 -2.72 23.92
CA PHE A 55 0.13 -4.04 23.34
C PHE A 55 -0.70 -3.97 22.06
N PHE A 56 -1.74 -3.13 22.03
CA PHE A 56 -2.67 -3.06 20.89
C PHE A 56 -2.40 -1.86 20.00
N ILE A 57 -2.28 -0.67 20.59
CA ILE A 57 -2.16 0.57 19.78
C ILE A 57 -0.80 0.62 19.09
N LYS A 58 0.29 0.35 19.81
CA LYS A 58 1.63 0.35 19.23
C LYS A 58 1.75 -0.65 18.08
N ARG A 59 1.30 -1.90 18.30
CA ARG A 59 1.32 -2.95 17.28
C ARG A 59 0.48 -2.59 16.06
N TRP A 60 -0.73 -2.06 16.27
CA TRP A 60 -1.59 -1.65 15.15
C TRP A 60 -0.99 -0.51 14.31
N ILE A 61 -0.34 0.46 14.97
CA ILE A 61 0.39 1.53 14.28
C ILE A 61 1.59 0.98 13.49
N GLU A 62 2.34 0.06 14.08
CA GLU A 62 3.48 -0.59 13.44
C GLU A 62 3.04 -1.40 12.21
N ASP A 63 2.01 -2.24 12.35
CA ASP A 63 1.45 -3.03 11.24
C ASP A 63 0.99 -2.13 10.08
N SER A 64 0.25 -1.06 10.38
CA SER A 64 -0.18 -0.09 9.36
C SER A 64 1.01 0.58 8.66
N ARG A 65 2.06 0.95 9.42
CA ARG A 65 3.28 1.54 8.86
C ARG A 65 4.02 0.55 7.97
N HIS A 66 4.11 -0.72 8.35
CA HIS A 66 4.72 -1.77 7.53
C HIS A 66 3.99 -1.95 6.21
N VAL A 67 2.66 -2.02 6.22
CA VAL A 67 1.85 -2.12 4.99
C VAL A 67 2.09 -0.92 4.07
N LYS A 68 2.08 0.31 4.61
CA LYS A 68 2.37 1.54 3.84
C LYS A 68 3.76 1.52 3.22
N ASN A 69 4.77 1.13 4.00
CA ASN A 69 6.14 1.04 3.50
C ASN A 69 6.28 0.01 2.38
N ASN A 70 5.63 -1.15 2.50
CA ASN A 70 5.63 -2.17 1.45
C ASN A 70 4.98 -1.63 0.17
N LEU A 71 3.80 -1.00 0.26
CA LEU A 71 3.14 -0.38 -0.90
C LEU A 71 4.00 0.70 -1.56
N ILE A 72 4.76 1.47 -0.77
CA ILE A 72 5.67 2.49 -1.29
C ILE A 72 6.85 1.85 -2.02
N ILE A 73 7.40 0.75 -1.50
CA ILE A 73 8.48 0.00 -2.15
C ILE A 73 7.98 -0.55 -3.49
N GLU A 74 6.82 -1.21 -3.52
CA GLU A 74 6.23 -1.75 -4.74
C GLU A 74 5.92 -0.65 -5.78
N LEU A 75 5.43 0.52 -5.35
CA LEU A 75 5.25 1.68 -6.23
C LEU A 75 6.58 2.17 -6.83
N LYS A 76 7.67 2.19 -6.04
CA LYS A 76 9.00 2.59 -6.53
C LYS A 76 9.57 1.55 -7.49
N ASP A 77 9.38 0.27 -7.21
CA ASP A 77 9.84 -0.82 -8.05
C ASP A 77 9.09 -0.82 -9.39
N THR A 78 7.77 -0.59 -9.36
CA THR A 78 6.96 -0.39 -10.57
C THR A 78 7.43 0.81 -11.38
N LEU A 79 7.75 1.93 -10.72
CA LEU A 79 8.31 3.11 -11.39
C LEU A 79 9.67 2.79 -12.04
N SER A 80 10.52 2.01 -11.38
CA SER A 80 11.81 1.57 -11.90
C SER A 80 11.67 0.78 -13.20
N GLU A 81 10.68 -0.11 -13.28
CA GLU A 81 10.40 -0.87 -14.52
C GLU A 81 9.97 0.04 -15.68
N ILE A 82 9.10 1.01 -15.39
CA ILE A 82 8.66 2.01 -16.38
C ILE A 82 9.87 2.87 -16.84
N ILE A 83 10.81 3.17 -15.95
CA ILE A 83 12.07 3.85 -16.30
C ILE A 83 12.93 2.98 -17.23
N THR A 84 12.95 1.66 -17.06
CA THR A 84 13.65 0.74 -17.97
C THR A 84 13.11 0.86 -19.39
N ILE A 85 11.79 0.94 -19.57
CA ILE A 85 11.17 1.15 -20.89
C ILE A 85 11.66 2.46 -21.53
N LYS A 86 11.65 3.55 -20.76
CA LYS A 86 12.20 4.84 -21.20
C LYS A 86 13.68 4.73 -21.59
N SER A 87 14.46 3.96 -20.84
CA SER A 87 15.89 3.75 -21.10
C SER A 87 16.11 3.04 -22.44
N ILE A 88 15.31 2.01 -22.75
CA ILE A 88 15.35 1.30 -24.04
C ILE A 88 15.05 2.27 -25.19
N ILE A 89 14.01 3.10 -25.05
CA ILE A 89 13.63 4.09 -26.08
C ILE A 89 14.72 5.16 -26.24
N LYS A 90 15.34 5.61 -25.14
CA LYS A 90 16.48 6.54 -25.18
C LYS A 90 17.69 5.92 -25.89
N GLN A 91 17.97 4.64 -25.67
CA GLN A 91 19.03 3.94 -26.38
C GLN A 91 18.72 3.89 -27.88
N CYS A 92 17.49 3.53 -28.27
CA CYS A 92 17.07 3.54 -29.67
C CYS A 92 17.17 4.93 -30.33
N PHE A 93 16.93 5.99 -29.55
CA PHE A 93 17.12 7.37 -30.00
C PHE A 93 18.60 7.69 -30.25
N ASN A 94 19.48 7.34 -29.32
CA ASN A 94 20.92 7.56 -29.47
C ASN A 94 21.51 6.77 -30.64
N ASP A 95 21.04 5.53 -30.82
CA ASP A 95 21.49 4.63 -31.88
C ASP A 95 20.83 4.95 -33.25
N ASN A 96 19.92 5.94 -33.27
CA ASN A 96 19.08 6.34 -34.41
C ASN A 96 18.36 5.19 -35.11
N THR A 97 18.23 4.04 -34.46
CA THR A 97 17.69 2.81 -35.05
C THR A 97 16.88 2.05 -34.01
N ILE A 98 15.74 1.51 -34.44
CA ILE A 98 14.92 0.62 -33.62
C ILE A 98 14.80 -0.74 -34.29
N SER A 99 15.45 -1.74 -33.69
CA SER A 99 15.38 -3.12 -34.17
C SER A 99 14.07 -3.78 -33.72
N GLN A 100 13.67 -4.86 -34.41
CA GLN A 100 12.55 -5.69 -33.94
C GLN A 100 12.78 -6.27 -32.54
N ARG A 101 14.05 -6.57 -32.18
CA ARG A 101 14.41 -6.99 -30.83
C ARG A 101 14.06 -5.93 -29.79
N HIS A 102 14.34 -4.66 -30.06
CA HIS A 102 13.98 -3.56 -29.16
C HIS A 102 12.46 -3.44 -29.00
N LYS A 103 11.70 -3.59 -30.09
CA LYS A 103 10.22 -3.57 -30.05
C LYS A 103 9.66 -4.70 -29.19
N GLN A 104 10.17 -5.91 -29.35
CA GLN A 104 9.80 -7.06 -28.52
C GLN A 104 10.17 -6.85 -27.05
N GLN A 105 11.35 -6.32 -26.75
CA GLN A 105 11.76 -6.00 -25.38
C GLN A 105 10.83 -4.97 -24.71
N ILE A 106 10.43 -3.94 -25.46
CA ILE A 106 9.46 -2.94 -24.95
C ILE A 106 8.12 -3.61 -24.63
N ILE A 107 7.61 -4.49 -25.49
CA ILE A 107 6.34 -5.20 -25.26
C ILE A 107 6.43 -6.08 -24.01
N VAL A 108 7.47 -6.92 -23.91
CA VAL A 108 7.66 -7.81 -22.75
C VAL A 108 7.74 -7.00 -21.46
N GLN A 109 8.49 -5.89 -21.45
CA GLN A 109 8.58 -5.06 -20.26
C GLN A 109 7.24 -4.42 -19.88
N PHE A 110 6.42 -4.05 -20.87
CA PHE A 110 5.06 -3.57 -20.61
C PHE A 110 4.17 -4.65 -20.01
N GLU A 111 4.24 -5.89 -20.50
CA GLU A 111 3.49 -7.02 -19.93
C GLU A 111 3.90 -7.30 -18.48
N GLU A 112 5.19 -7.32 -18.18
CA GLU A 112 5.71 -7.46 -16.81
C GLU A 112 5.22 -6.33 -15.90
N THR A 113 5.24 -5.08 -16.41
CA THR A 113 4.76 -3.91 -15.67
C THR A 113 3.25 -3.97 -15.43
N ASP A 114 2.46 -4.46 -16.39
CA ASP A 114 1.00 -4.59 -16.25
C ASP A 114 0.65 -5.59 -15.15
N LEU A 115 1.34 -6.73 -15.11
CA LEU A 115 1.19 -7.73 -14.04
C LEU A 115 1.49 -7.13 -12.67
N LYS A 116 2.59 -6.36 -12.55
CA LYS A 116 2.94 -5.67 -11.29
C LYS A 116 1.89 -4.63 -10.89
N LEU A 117 1.39 -3.85 -11.84
CA LEU A 117 0.33 -2.86 -11.58
C LEU A 117 -0.96 -3.53 -11.11
N ASN A 118 -1.33 -4.68 -11.67
CA ASN A 118 -2.49 -5.44 -11.24
C ASN A 118 -2.32 -5.99 -9.81
N CYS A 119 -1.16 -6.57 -9.49
CA CYS A 119 -0.82 -6.99 -8.13
C CYS A 119 -0.88 -5.82 -7.13
N LEU A 120 -0.32 -4.67 -7.51
CA LEU A 120 -0.35 -3.46 -6.69
C LEU A 120 -1.79 -2.94 -6.49
N GLU A 121 -2.63 -3.00 -7.53
CA GLU A 121 -4.05 -2.62 -7.45
C GLU A 121 -4.78 -3.47 -6.40
N GLU A 122 -4.54 -4.78 -6.39
CA GLU A 122 -5.11 -5.72 -5.41
C GLU A 122 -4.63 -5.44 -3.99
N GLN A 123 -3.32 -5.24 -3.78
CA GLN A 123 -2.77 -4.90 -2.46
C GLN A 123 -3.36 -3.60 -1.90
N PHE A 124 -3.61 -2.60 -2.77
CA PHE A 124 -4.31 -1.40 -2.37
C PHE A 124 -5.79 -1.63 -2.04
N LYS A 125 -6.49 -2.55 -2.73
CA LYS A 125 -7.89 -2.91 -2.42
C LYS A 125 -7.97 -3.56 -1.04
N GLU A 126 -7.02 -4.43 -0.73
CA GLU A 126 -6.99 -5.11 0.56
C GLU A 126 -6.64 -4.16 1.71
N SER A 127 -5.73 -3.21 1.48
CA SER A 127 -5.18 -2.36 2.54
C SER A 127 -5.95 -1.05 2.75
N PHE A 128 -6.33 -0.35 1.67
CA PHE A 128 -6.82 1.05 1.70
C PHE A 128 -7.78 1.33 0.53
N ASP A 129 -8.84 0.53 0.36
CA ASP A 129 -9.68 0.55 -0.84
C ASP A 129 -10.27 1.95 -1.14
N ASN A 130 -10.87 2.57 -0.14
CA ASN A 130 -11.60 3.82 -0.27
C ASN A 130 -10.67 5.02 -0.47
N GLU A 131 -9.57 5.07 0.28
CA GLU A 131 -8.60 6.16 0.28
C GLU A 131 -7.79 6.22 -1.03
N THR A 132 -7.61 5.06 -1.67
CA THR A 132 -6.73 4.90 -2.85
C THR A 132 -7.48 4.73 -4.16
N LYS A 133 -8.81 4.57 -4.16
CA LYS A 133 -9.64 4.36 -5.36
C LYS A 133 -9.35 5.32 -6.51
N THR A 134 -9.43 6.64 -6.25
CA THR A 134 -9.17 7.66 -7.27
C THR A 134 -7.73 7.62 -7.78
N MET A 135 -6.77 7.44 -6.87
CA MET A 135 -5.35 7.40 -7.18
C MET A 135 -5.00 6.22 -8.10
N ARG A 136 -5.55 5.04 -7.83
CA ARG A 136 -5.36 3.86 -8.68
C ARG A 136 -5.93 4.06 -10.08
N ALA A 137 -7.13 4.63 -10.17
CA ALA A 137 -7.76 4.92 -11.45
C ALA A 137 -6.91 5.90 -12.29
N GLU A 138 -6.35 6.94 -11.65
CA GLU A 138 -5.45 7.90 -12.30
C GLU A 138 -4.16 7.25 -12.80
N ILE A 139 -3.49 6.43 -11.98
CA ILE A 139 -2.26 5.71 -12.40
C ILE A 139 -2.57 4.79 -13.58
N LYS A 140 -3.64 4.01 -13.50
CA LYS A 140 -4.04 3.08 -14.57
C LYS A 140 -4.35 3.82 -15.88
N ALA A 141 -5.04 4.95 -15.80
CA ALA A 141 -5.36 5.76 -16.96
C ALA A 141 -4.10 6.32 -17.64
N GLU A 142 -3.16 6.90 -16.87
CA GLU A 142 -1.90 7.41 -17.44
C GLU A 142 -0.98 6.29 -17.93
N TYR A 143 -0.97 5.14 -17.26
CA TYR A 143 -0.21 3.97 -17.71
C TYR A 143 -0.74 3.45 -19.05
N LEU A 144 -2.06 3.30 -19.20
CA LEU A 144 -2.67 2.90 -20.47
C LEU A 144 -2.39 3.91 -21.58
N ASN A 145 -2.37 5.20 -21.26
CA ASN A 145 -1.99 6.25 -22.22
C ASN A 145 -0.53 6.09 -22.66
N TYR A 146 0.39 5.88 -21.71
CA TYR A 146 1.80 5.65 -21.99
C TYR A 146 2.05 4.36 -22.79
N TRP A 147 1.36 3.27 -22.44
CA TRP A 147 1.41 2.01 -23.18
C TRP A 147 0.93 2.19 -24.62
N LYS A 148 -0.26 2.79 -24.82
CA LYS A 148 -0.81 3.03 -26.17
C LYS A 148 0.10 3.90 -27.02
N TYR A 149 0.70 4.92 -26.42
CA TYR A 149 1.63 5.79 -27.13
C TYR A 149 2.91 5.04 -27.53
N SER A 150 3.46 4.22 -26.63
CA SER A 150 4.76 3.54 -26.82
C SER A 150 4.65 2.25 -27.65
N THR A 151 3.46 1.66 -27.73
CA THR A 151 3.17 0.43 -28.50
C THR A 151 2.24 0.68 -29.68
N GLY A 152 1.99 1.96 -30.01
CA GLY A 152 1.12 2.36 -31.11
C GLY A 152 1.56 1.77 -32.46
N ALA A 153 0.57 1.58 -33.34
CA ALA A 153 0.75 0.92 -34.63
C ALA A 153 1.87 1.54 -35.49
N GLU A 154 2.13 2.84 -35.38
CA GLU A 154 3.22 3.50 -36.09
C GLU A 154 4.60 3.01 -35.62
N ILE A 155 4.87 2.97 -34.32
CA ILE A 155 6.16 2.51 -33.77
C ILE A 155 6.37 1.02 -34.04
N MET A 156 5.29 0.25 -33.94
CA MET A 156 5.30 -1.20 -34.14
C MET A 156 5.32 -1.61 -35.62
N SER A 157 5.10 -0.67 -36.55
CA SER A 157 5.20 -0.94 -37.99
C SER A 157 6.63 -1.27 -38.41
N GLU A 158 6.78 -2.09 -39.44
CA GLU A 158 8.09 -2.39 -40.04
C GLU A 158 8.77 -1.15 -40.63
N ASN A 159 7.98 -0.12 -40.97
CA ASN A 159 8.43 1.13 -41.57
C ASN A 159 9.02 2.12 -40.55
N PHE A 160 8.80 1.91 -39.26
CA PHE A 160 9.39 2.74 -38.21
C PHE A 160 10.77 2.21 -37.83
N ILE A 161 11.78 2.78 -38.48
CA ILE A 161 13.18 2.39 -38.41
C ILE A 161 13.99 3.34 -37.52
N THR A 162 13.57 4.61 -37.41
CA THR A 162 14.30 5.65 -36.67
C THR A 162 13.39 6.36 -35.66
N VAL A 163 13.95 6.69 -34.49
CA VAL A 163 13.24 7.44 -33.45
C VAL A 163 13.45 8.93 -33.70
N SER A 164 12.41 9.64 -34.14
CA SER A 164 12.51 11.09 -34.39
C SER A 164 12.62 11.89 -33.08
N GLU A 165 13.23 13.07 -33.14
CA GLU A 165 13.31 13.98 -31.99
C GLU A 165 11.94 14.41 -31.48
N ILE A 166 11.01 14.68 -32.39
CA ILE A 166 9.62 15.03 -32.07
C ILE A 166 8.96 13.90 -31.27
N PHE A 167 9.13 12.66 -31.74
CA PHE A 167 8.60 11.48 -31.06
C PHE A 167 9.20 11.32 -29.66
N TYR A 168 10.53 11.43 -29.54
CA TYR A 168 11.22 11.27 -28.26
C TYR A 168 10.81 12.34 -27.24
N ARG A 169 10.59 13.58 -27.69
CA ARG A 169 10.08 14.66 -26.83
C ARG A 169 8.67 14.37 -26.32
N SER A 170 7.75 14.02 -27.21
CA SER A 170 6.37 13.67 -26.84
C SER A 170 6.30 12.41 -25.96
N HIS A 171 7.15 11.41 -26.22
CA HIS A 171 7.32 10.26 -25.34
C HIS A 171 7.71 10.67 -23.92
N ASN A 172 8.69 11.57 -23.78
CA ASN A 172 9.13 12.06 -22.47
C ASN A 172 8.05 12.86 -21.75
N GLU A 173 7.26 13.66 -22.47
CA GLU A 173 6.13 14.39 -21.88
C GLU A 173 5.08 13.45 -21.28
N ILE A 174 4.74 12.36 -21.97
CA ILE A 174 3.77 11.36 -21.49
C ILE A 174 4.36 10.55 -20.33
N PHE A 175 5.61 10.11 -20.44
CA PHE A 175 6.31 9.45 -19.35
C PHE A 175 6.34 10.32 -18.08
N ASN A 176 6.65 11.61 -18.21
CA ASN A 176 6.73 12.52 -17.06
C ASN A 176 5.37 12.70 -16.35
N LYS A 177 4.26 12.64 -17.10
CA LYS A 177 2.91 12.66 -16.51
C LYS A 177 2.67 11.42 -15.66
N LEU A 178 2.98 10.24 -16.18
CA LEU A 178 2.88 8.97 -15.46
C LEU A 178 3.77 8.95 -14.21
N GLU A 179 5.04 9.33 -14.36
CA GLU A 179 5.99 9.44 -13.24
C GLU A 179 5.47 10.38 -12.15
N THR A 180 4.90 11.52 -12.54
CA THR A 180 4.32 12.49 -11.60
C THR A 180 3.16 11.87 -10.81
N LYS A 181 2.27 11.11 -11.48
CA LYS A 181 1.16 10.44 -10.81
C LYS A 181 1.64 9.36 -9.84
N ILE A 182 2.64 8.57 -10.21
CA ILE A 182 3.20 7.55 -9.31
C ILE A 182 3.88 8.22 -8.09
N LYS A 183 4.63 9.31 -8.27
CA LYS A 183 5.23 10.06 -7.16
C LYS A 183 4.17 10.71 -6.25
N GLN A 184 3.11 11.26 -6.83
CA GLN A 184 1.97 11.77 -6.07
C GLN A 184 1.31 10.66 -5.25
N ALA A 185 1.20 9.46 -5.81
CA ALA A 185 0.67 8.29 -5.12
C ALA A 185 1.54 7.87 -3.93
N ILE A 186 2.87 7.81 -4.09
CA ILE A 186 3.82 7.56 -2.99
C ILE A 186 3.60 8.55 -1.85
N ASN A 187 3.49 9.85 -2.16
CA ASN A 187 3.26 10.89 -1.16
C ASN A 187 1.90 10.76 -0.48
N LYS A 188 0.87 10.31 -1.20
CA LYS A 188 -0.46 10.08 -0.65
C LYS A 188 -0.48 8.89 0.30
N VAL A 189 0.19 7.78 -0.06
CA VAL A 189 0.32 6.59 0.81
C VAL A 189 1.07 6.91 2.11
N HIS A 190 2.06 7.82 2.07
CA HIS A 190 2.71 8.32 3.28
C HIS A 190 1.79 9.11 4.23
N ARG A 191 0.70 9.68 3.71
CA ARG A 191 -0.23 10.55 4.47
C ARG A 191 -1.50 9.86 4.95
N ILE A 192 -1.87 8.75 4.33
CA ILE A 192 -2.84 7.78 4.90
C ILE A 192 -2.23 7.24 6.18
#